data_AF-A0A1V6FXW5-F1
#
_entry.id   AF-A0A1V6FXW5-F1
#
_cell.length_a   1.000
_cell.length_b   1.000
_cell.length_c   1.000
_cell.angle_alpha   90.00
_cell.angle_beta   90.00
_cell.angle_gamma   90.00
#
_symmetry.space_group_name_H-M   'P 1'
#
loop_
_entity.id
_entity.type
_entity.pdbx_description
1 polymer ?
#
loop_
_entity_poly.entity_id
_entity_poly.type
_entity_poly.pdbx_seq_one_letter_code
_entity_poly.pdbx_strand_id
1 'polypeptide(L)'
;MKSPVIMMLLTYWNLTMNNEPYINAAGHHILEYLSPDTIILNTDFIMTSGKRLTKGMPYMKVEKKIIGEDVTAVRLLNFQDYEGIIYLNVEDLKTSRCYNLSWNMEYEGDWWFWSLADIQTLTTIPT
;
A
#
# COMPACT_ATOMS: atom_id res chain seq x y z
N MET A 1 -5.17 -18.21 -30.56
CA MET A 1 -5.47 -16.77 -30.69
C MET A 1 -6.27 -16.36 -29.46
N LYS A 2 -5.83 -15.34 -28.72
CA LYS A 2 -6.60 -14.80 -27.58
C LYS A 2 -7.81 -14.04 -28.13
N SER A 3 -8.97 -14.16 -27.47
CA SER A 3 -10.21 -13.51 -27.91
C SER A 3 -10.01 -11.98 -28.01
N PRO A 4 -10.52 -11.32 -29.06
CA PRO A 4 -10.46 -9.86 -29.21
C PRO A 4 -11.03 -9.13 -27.99
N VAL A 5 -12.06 -9.71 -27.36
CA VAL A 5 -12.70 -9.15 -26.15
C VAL A 5 -11.78 -9.25 -24.93
N ILE A 6 -11.06 -10.36 -24.77
CA ILE A 6 -10.06 -10.53 -23.71
C ILE A 6 -8.89 -9.58 -23.95
N MET A 7 -8.48 -9.39 -25.20
CA MET A 7 -7.42 -8.45 -25.56
C MET A 7 -7.85 -7.00 -25.29
N MET A 8 -9.11 -6.66 -25.58
CA MET A 8 -9.69 -5.34 -25.31
C MET A 8 -9.81 -5.05 -23.81
N LEU A 9 -10.23 -6.03 -23.01
CA LEU A 9 -10.28 -5.93 -21.54
C LEU A 9 -8.88 -5.76 -20.92
N LEU A 10 -7.90 -6.54 -21.39
CA LEU A 10 -6.50 -6.41 -20.95
C LEU A 10 -5.91 -5.05 -21.35
N THR A 11 -6.21 -4.55 -22.56
CA THR A 11 -5.79 -3.20 -22.96
C THR A 11 -6.52 -2.12 -22.17
N TYR A 12 -7.82 -2.26 -21.88
CA TYR A 12 -8.57 -1.28 -21.08
C TYR A 12 -8.10 -1.24 -19.62
N TRP A 13 -7.81 -2.40 -19.01
CA TRP A 13 -7.20 -2.46 -17.68
C TRP A 13 -5.78 -1.89 -17.66
N ASN A 14 -5.02 -2.04 -18.75
CA ASN A 14 -3.72 -1.39 -18.93
C ASN A 14 -3.82 0.11 -19.27
N LEU A 15 -4.98 0.64 -19.66
CA LEU A 15 -5.18 2.02 -20.10
C LEU A 15 -5.69 2.95 -18.98
N THR A 16 -5.98 2.45 -17.77
CA THR A 16 -6.36 3.27 -16.60
C THR A 16 -5.48 3.07 -15.36
N MET A 17 -4.35 2.37 -15.48
CA MET A 17 -3.26 2.43 -14.48
C MET A 17 -2.14 3.26 -15.08
N ASN A 18 -2.32 4.58 -15.13
CA ASN A 18 -1.19 5.47 -15.28
C ASN A 18 -0.43 5.36 -13.96
N ASN A 19 0.53 4.42 -13.88
CA ASN A 19 1.46 4.20 -12.77
C ASN A 19 2.39 5.42 -12.59
N GLU A 20 1.79 6.59 -12.54
CA GLU A 20 2.45 7.87 -12.40
C GLU A 20 2.72 8.09 -10.91
N PRO A 21 3.85 8.73 -10.58
CA PRO A 21 4.11 9.10 -9.20
C PRO A 21 3.06 10.10 -8.71
N TYR A 22 2.79 10.06 -7.40
CA TYR A 22 1.95 11.06 -6.74
C TYR A 22 2.82 12.07 -6.01
N ILE A 23 2.69 13.34 -6.40
CA ILE A 23 3.28 14.48 -5.72
C ILE A 23 2.14 15.28 -5.10
N ASN A 24 2.16 15.47 -3.78
CA ASN A 24 1.11 16.21 -3.08
C ASN A 24 1.18 17.73 -3.33
N ALA A 25 0.21 18.48 -2.82
CA ALA A 25 0.15 19.93 -3.00
C ALA A 25 1.36 20.70 -2.42
N ALA A 26 2.07 20.13 -1.44
CA ALA A 26 3.30 20.70 -0.89
C ALA A 26 4.57 20.34 -1.68
N GLY A 27 4.45 19.51 -2.73
CA GLY A 27 5.59 19.07 -3.54
C GLY A 27 6.31 17.84 -2.99
N HIS A 28 5.74 17.12 -2.01
CA HIS A 28 6.30 15.88 -1.51
C HIS A 28 5.97 14.71 -2.43
N HIS A 29 6.98 13.90 -2.77
CA HIS A 29 6.78 12.62 -3.47
C HIS A 29 6.25 11.58 -2.49
N ILE A 30 4.97 11.23 -2.62
CA ILE A 30 4.27 10.32 -1.71
C ILE A 30 4.18 8.90 -2.27
N LEU A 31 3.87 8.76 -3.56
CA LEU A 31 3.74 7.45 -4.23
C LEU A 31 4.68 7.37 -5.43
N GLU A 32 5.39 6.26 -5.56
CA GLU A 32 6.17 5.94 -6.76
C GLU A 32 5.97 4.47 -7.11
N TYR A 33 5.80 4.19 -8.40
CA TYR A 33 5.68 2.84 -8.93
C TYR A 33 7.05 2.34 -9.41
N LEU A 34 7.65 1.40 -8.66
CA LEU A 34 8.94 0.81 -9.04
C LEU A 34 8.77 -0.34 -10.04
N SER A 35 7.68 -1.09 -9.92
CA SER A 35 7.32 -2.20 -10.80
C SER A 35 5.81 -2.48 -10.70
N PRO A 36 5.24 -3.37 -11.53
CA PRO A 36 3.84 -3.77 -11.41
C PRO A 36 3.44 -4.30 -10.03
N ASP A 37 4.41 -4.80 -9.26
CA ASP A 37 4.19 -5.45 -7.97
C ASP A 37 4.80 -4.70 -6.79
N THR A 38 5.52 -3.60 -7.03
CA THR A 38 6.20 -2.84 -5.98
C THR A 38 5.99 -1.34 -6.13
N ILE A 39 5.57 -0.71 -5.04
CA ILE A 39 5.50 0.74 -4.89
C ILE A 39 6.42 1.22 -3.77
N ILE A 40 6.77 2.50 -3.79
CA ILE A 40 7.20 3.26 -2.62
C ILE A 40 5.98 4.05 -2.16
N LEU A 41 5.62 3.91 -0.89
CA LEU A 41 4.63 4.76 -0.23
C LEU A 41 5.34 5.52 0.90
N ASN A 42 5.80 6.73 0.57
CA ASN A 42 6.66 7.54 1.40
C ASN A 42 5.86 8.30 2.48
N THR A 43 5.38 7.54 3.47
CA THR A 43 4.73 8.09 4.67
C THR A 43 5.38 7.53 5.93
N ASP A 44 5.19 8.22 7.06
CA ASP A 44 5.84 7.83 8.33
C ASP A 44 5.36 6.48 8.86
N PHE A 45 4.08 6.14 8.65
CA PHE A 45 3.46 4.89 9.10
C PHE A 45 3.74 3.69 8.18
N ILE A 46 4.49 3.87 7.09
CA ILE A 46 5.09 2.77 6.35
C ILE A 46 6.51 2.56 6.87
N MET A 47 6.69 1.52 7.68
CA MET A 47 7.93 1.18 8.37
C MET A 47 8.61 -0.01 7.68
N THR A 48 8.94 0.17 6.41
CA THR A 48 9.62 -0.82 5.57
C THR A 48 10.92 -0.27 5.02
N SER A 49 11.82 -1.15 4.57
CA SER A 49 13.09 -0.72 3.97
C SER A 49 12.83 0.10 2.70
N GLY A 50 13.28 1.35 2.70
CA GLY A 50 13.04 2.28 1.60
C GLY A 50 11.56 2.60 1.36
N LYS A 51 10.70 2.41 2.38
CA LYS A 51 9.24 2.67 2.28
C LYS A 51 8.54 1.84 1.21
N ARG A 52 9.13 0.69 0.85
CA ARG A 52 8.64 -0.19 -0.22
C ARG A 52 7.51 -1.09 0.27
N LEU A 53 6.53 -1.27 -0.60
CA LEU A 53 5.45 -2.24 -0.44
C LEU A 53 5.39 -3.09 -1.71
N THR A 54 5.59 -4.39 -1.54
CA THR A 54 5.57 -5.40 -2.61
C THR A 54 4.40 -6.37 -2.43
N LYS A 55 3.67 -6.67 -3.51
CA LYS A 55 2.58 -7.65 -3.52
C LYS A 55 3.10 -9.04 -3.14
N GLY A 56 2.27 -9.83 -2.48
CA GLY A 56 2.60 -11.15 -1.96
C GLY A 56 3.42 -11.15 -0.66
N MET A 57 4.08 -10.04 -0.31
CA MET A 57 4.86 -9.95 0.92
C MET A 57 3.96 -9.83 2.16
N PRO A 58 4.36 -10.47 3.28
CA PRO A 58 3.73 -10.26 4.56
C PRO A 58 4.26 -9.01 5.27
N TYR A 59 3.39 -8.32 5.98
CA TYR A 59 3.67 -7.15 6.83
C TYR A 59 2.97 -7.30 8.17
N MET A 60 3.54 -6.70 9.20
CA MET A 60 2.86 -6.48 10.46
C MET A 60 2.02 -5.20 10.35
N LYS A 61 0.71 -5.34 10.50
CA LYS A 61 -0.23 -4.22 10.58
C LYS A 61 -0.46 -3.87 12.04
N VAL A 62 -0.36 -2.59 12.38
CA VAL A 62 -0.92 -2.03 13.60
C VAL A 62 -2.12 -1.18 13.23
N GLU A 63 -3.23 -1.32 13.94
CA GLU A 63 -4.43 -0.48 13.79
C GLU A 63 -4.76 0.18 15.13
N LYS A 64 -4.86 1.51 15.13
CA LYS A 64 -5.23 2.30 16.32
C LYS A 64 -6.73 2.19 16.55
N LYS A 65 -7.12 1.73 17.74
CA LYS A 65 -8.52 1.67 18.19
C LYS A 65 -8.78 2.80 19.18
N ILE A 66 -10.06 3.05 19.49
CA ILE A 66 -10.46 4.01 20.54
C ILE A 66 -9.79 3.65 21.88
N ILE A 67 -9.61 2.36 22.14
CA ILE A 67 -8.88 1.84 23.30
C ILE A 67 -7.86 0.82 22.78
N GLY A 68 -6.58 1.16 22.92
CA GLY A 68 -5.45 0.30 22.56
C GLY A 68 -5.21 0.15 21.06
N GLU A 69 -4.47 -0.89 20.72
CA GLU A 69 -4.01 -1.18 19.35
C GLU A 69 -4.30 -2.64 19.00
N ASP A 70 -4.52 -2.90 17.70
CA ASP A 70 -4.66 -4.23 17.15
C ASP A 70 -3.47 -4.55 16.26
N VAL A 71 -2.75 -5.63 16.57
CA VAL A 71 -1.59 -6.06 15.80
C VAL A 71 -1.92 -7.37 15.11
N THR A 72 -1.81 -7.39 13.79
CA THR A 72 -2.04 -8.60 12.98
C THR A 72 -1.03 -8.69 11.84
N ALA A 73 -0.78 -9.91 11.36
CA ALA A 73 0.04 -10.13 10.18
C ALA A 73 -0.86 -10.14 8.94
N VAL A 74 -0.52 -9.33 7.95
CA VAL A 74 -1.27 -9.23 6.70
C VAL A 74 -0.38 -9.47 5.49
N ARG A 75 -0.94 -9.97 4.40
CA ARG A 75 -0.26 -10.03 3.09
C ARG A 75 -0.81 -8.95 2.19
N LEU A 76 0.06 -8.20 1.53
CA LEU A 76 -0.37 -7.26 0.49
C LEU A 76 -0.79 -8.04 -0.76
N LEU A 77 -2.03 -7.91 -1.18
CA LEU A 77 -2.55 -8.58 -2.37
C LEU A 77 -2.47 -7.66 -3.59
N ASN A 78 -2.82 -6.39 -3.43
CA ASN A 78 -2.79 -5.41 -4.52
C ASN A 78 -2.72 -3.98 -3.96
N PHE A 79 -2.41 -3.03 -4.85
CA PHE A 79 -2.51 -1.59 -4.58
C PHE A 79 -3.15 -0.90 -5.78
N GLN A 80 -3.87 0.19 -5.51
CA GLN A 80 -4.47 1.05 -6.53
C GLN A 80 -4.61 2.45 -5.94
N ASP A 81 -4.36 3.48 -6.73
CA ASP A 81 -4.63 4.86 -6.35
C ASP A 81 -5.77 5.45 -7.19
N TYR A 82 -6.51 6.39 -6.60
CA TYR A 82 -7.59 7.12 -7.27
C TYR A 82 -7.82 8.44 -6.53
N GLU A 83 -7.84 9.56 -7.27
CA GLU A 83 -8.13 10.91 -6.75
C GLU A 83 -7.36 11.27 -5.45
N GLY A 84 -6.06 10.95 -5.41
CA GLY A 84 -5.20 11.27 -4.26
C GLY A 84 -5.36 10.31 -3.07
N ILE A 85 -6.13 9.23 -3.21
CA ILE A 85 -6.25 8.18 -2.19
C ILE A 85 -5.54 6.92 -2.68
N ILE A 86 -4.63 6.40 -1.87
CA ILE A 86 -4.04 5.06 -2.09
C ILE A 86 -4.88 4.02 -1.34
N TYR A 87 -5.18 2.91 -2.01
CA TYR A 87 -5.83 1.74 -1.45
C TYR A 87 -4.89 0.54 -1.51
N LEU A 88 -4.64 -0.06 -0.36
CA LEU A 88 -3.85 -1.29 -0.22
C LEU A 88 -4.82 -2.43 0.10
N ASN A 89 -4.99 -3.35 -0.83
CA ASN A 89 -5.77 -4.56 -0.59
C ASN A 89 -4.91 -5.57 0.15
N VAL A 90 -5.36 -6.00 1.32
CA VAL A 90 -4.61 -6.89 2.21
C VAL A 90 -5.44 -8.10 2.62
N GLU A 91 -4.75 -9.21 2.87
CA GLU A 91 -5.31 -10.44 3.46
C GLU A 91 -4.78 -10.58 4.90
N ASP A 92 -5.67 -10.68 5.89
CA ASP A 92 -5.28 -11.10 7.24
C ASP A 92 -4.86 -12.57 7.23
N LEU A 93 -3.62 -12.86 7.60
CA LEU A 93 -3.03 -14.19 7.47
C LEU A 93 -3.61 -15.22 8.45
N LYS A 94 -4.25 -14.78 9.54
CA LYS A 94 -4.85 -15.67 10.53
C LYS A 94 -6.26 -16.09 10.13
N THR A 95 -7.00 -15.18 9.50
CA THR A 95 -8.43 -15.34 9.23
C THR A 95 -8.77 -15.45 7.75
N SER A 96 -7.80 -15.23 6.86
CA SER A 96 -7.97 -15.13 5.39
C SER A 96 -8.97 -14.06 4.96
N ARG A 97 -9.29 -13.10 5.83
CA ARG A 97 -10.20 -12.00 5.49
C ARG A 97 -9.46 -10.96 4.65
N CYS A 98 -10.05 -10.58 3.53
CA CYS A 98 -9.53 -9.55 2.65
C CYS A 98 -10.24 -8.21 2.90
N TYR A 99 -9.49 -7.12 2.96
CA TYR A 99 -10.02 -5.77 3.13
C TYR A 99 -9.03 -4.73 2.59
N ASN A 100 -9.49 -3.49 2.47
CA ASN A 100 -8.64 -2.37 2.02
C ASN A 100 -8.20 -1.53 3.21
N LEU A 101 -6.92 -1.21 3.25
CA LEU A 101 -6.39 -0.06 3.96
C LEU A 101 -6.39 1.12 2.99
N SER A 102 -6.81 2.29 3.42
CA SER A 102 -6.78 3.48 2.58
C SER A 102 -6.12 4.65 3.29
N TRP A 103 -5.52 5.53 2.49
CA TRP A 103 -4.87 6.73 2.97
C TRP A 103 -5.01 7.89 1.99
N ASN A 104 -5.28 9.08 2.52
CA ASN A 104 -5.28 10.32 1.74
C ASN A 104 -3.84 10.84 1.59
N MET A 105 -3.31 10.79 0.37
CA MET A 105 -1.92 11.19 0.06
C MET A 105 -1.70 12.72 0.12
N GLU A 106 -2.76 13.52 0.23
CA GLU A 106 -2.67 14.97 0.50
C GLU A 106 -2.58 15.32 1.99
N TYR A 107 -2.82 14.36 2.89
CA TYR A 107 -2.82 14.66 4.32
C TYR A 107 -1.40 14.82 4.86
N GLU A 108 -1.14 15.98 5.48
CA GLU A 108 0.18 16.34 6.02
C GLU A 108 0.24 16.36 7.56
N GLY A 109 -0.83 15.92 8.23
CA GLY A 109 -0.83 15.84 9.69
C GLY A 109 -0.06 14.62 10.21
N ASP A 110 0.09 14.56 11.52
CA ASP A 110 0.87 13.56 12.25
C ASP A 110 0.05 12.33 12.71
N TRP A 111 -1.20 12.21 12.24
CA TRP A 111 -2.13 11.17 12.68
C TRP A 111 -2.46 10.14 11.60
N TRP A 112 -2.32 8.84 11.91
CA TRP A 112 -2.72 7.73 11.06
C TRP A 112 -3.54 6.68 11.84
N PHE A 113 -4.44 5.97 11.14
CA PHE A 113 -5.26 4.90 11.71
C PHE A 113 -4.58 3.54 11.70
N TRP A 114 -3.63 3.34 10.78
CA TRP A 114 -2.93 2.07 10.61
C TRP A 114 -1.49 2.29 10.17
N SER A 115 -0.61 1.35 10.49
CA SER A 115 0.76 1.30 10.00
C SER A 115 1.08 -0.09 9.46
N LEU A 116 2.07 -0.16 8.57
CA LEU A 116 2.62 -1.42 8.06
C LEU A 116 4.12 -1.45 8.28
N ALA A 117 4.64 -2.55 8.82
CA ALA A 117 6.06 -2.77 9.01
C ALA A 117 6.50 -4.12 8.43
N ASP A 118 7.70 -4.18 7.86
CA ASP A 118 8.31 -5.46 7.48
C ASP A 118 9.19 -6.00 8.62
N ILE A 119 9.37 -7.32 8.64
CA ILE A 119 10.13 -7.98 9.73
C ILE A 119 11.60 -7.53 9.75
N GLN A 120 12.17 -7.23 8.59
CA GLN A 120 13.57 -6.82 8.48
C GLN A 120 13.77 -5.47 9.17
N THR A 121 12.93 -4.49 8.88
CA THR A 121 12.95 -3.16 9.49
C THR A 121 12.77 -3.28 11.00
N LEU A 122 11.76 -4.02 11.46
CA LEU A 122 11.51 -4.21 12.89
C LEU A 122 12.68 -4.84 13.66
N THR A 123 13.49 -5.69 13.01
CA THR A 123 14.61 -6.40 13.65
C THR A 123 15.98 -5.74 13.44
N THR A 124 16.04 -4.68 12.64
CA THR A 124 17.27 -3.94 12.32
C THR A 124 17.33 -2.54 12.91
N ILE A 125 16.24 -2.07 13.54
CA ILE A 125 16.24 -0.82 14.30
C ILE A 125 17.23 -0.95 15.47
N PRO A 126 18.28 -0.09 15.55
CA PRO A 126 19.16 -0.06 16.71
C PRO A 126 18.34 0.18 17.99
N THR A 127 18.61 -0.62 19.02
CA THR A 127 17.96 -0.48 20.34
C THR A 127 18.63 0.58 21.18
#